data_AF-A0A314Z006-F1
#
_entry.id   AF-A0A314Z006-F1
#
_cell.length_a   1.000
_cell.length_b   1.000
_cell.length_c   1.000
_cell.angle_alpha   90.00
_cell.angle_beta   90.00
_cell.angle_gamma   90.00
#
_symmetry.space_group_name_H-M   'P 1'
#
loop_
_entity.id
_entity.type
_entity.pdbx_description
1 polymer ?
#
loop_
_entity_poly.entity_id
_entity_poly.type
_entity_poly.pdbx_seq_one_letter_code
_entity_poly.pdbx_strand_id
1 'polypeptide(L)'
;MFRGAPVYPETVAVLEKFIDKYRDFMDITSISSSFSRCAAFRTLGLVLHGMDTAQLLDVTDHRLLCWRDAVCEAMTLGFWVDFLLNLMRGLARAVFGARAIQSMESSSSLDEIRAAAKALSLKQRELENQHGERRALLLAQGVSANGADYVAEAVTRSSRKASAVLF
;
A
#
# COMPACT_ATOMS: atom_id res chain seq x y z
N MET A 1 12.65 35.86 -17.67
CA MET A 1 11.30 36.41 -17.94
C MET A 1 10.72 37.28 -16.80
N PHE A 2 11.37 37.41 -15.63
CA PHE A 2 10.82 38.09 -14.44
C PHE A 2 11.30 39.53 -14.16
N ARG A 3 11.72 40.29 -15.18
CA ARG A 3 12.25 41.66 -14.96
C ARG A 3 11.21 42.54 -14.25
N GLY A 4 11.45 42.86 -12.97
CA GLY A 4 10.58 43.71 -12.14
C GLY A 4 9.65 42.96 -11.18
N ALA A 5 9.48 41.64 -11.32
CA ALA A 5 8.75 40.84 -10.34
C ALA A 5 9.71 40.40 -9.21
N PRO A 6 9.42 40.73 -7.94
CA PRO A 6 10.30 40.35 -6.86
C PRO A 6 10.05 38.87 -6.52
N VAL A 7 10.88 37.99 -7.05
CA VAL A 7 10.92 36.53 -6.77
C VAL A 7 12.27 36.15 -6.19
N TYR A 8 12.29 35.07 -5.41
CA TYR A 8 13.52 34.53 -4.84
C TYR A 8 14.39 33.89 -5.92
N PRO A 9 15.72 34.10 -5.94
CA PRO A 9 16.60 33.56 -6.97
C PRO A 9 16.50 32.05 -7.14
N GLU A 10 16.32 31.32 -6.03
CA GLU A 10 16.28 29.85 -6.00
C GLU A 10 15.02 29.30 -6.66
N THR A 11 13.94 30.10 -6.73
CA THR A 11 12.67 29.67 -7.31
C THR A 11 12.59 29.94 -8.80
N VAL A 12 13.53 30.74 -9.36
CA VAL A 12 13.50 31.18 -10.76
C VAL A 12 13.49 30.01 -11.71
N ALA A 13 14.43 29.07 -11.61
CA ALA A 13 14.52 27.94 -12.53
C ALA A 13 13.26 27.06 -12.51
N VAL A 14 12.69 26.85 -11.32
CA VAL A 14 11.47 26.08 -11.13
C VAL A 14 10.27 26.82 -11.73
N LEU A 15 10.15 28.12 -11.47
CA LEU A 15 9.11 28.95 -12.04
C LEU A 15 9.19 29.01 -13.58
N GLU A 16 10.40 29.11 -14.16
CA GLU A 16 10.58 29.06 -15.62
C GLU A 16 10.12 27.72 -16.19
N LYS A 17 10.55 26.60 -15.59
CA LYS A 17 10.11 25.24 -15.95
C LYS A 17 8.58 25.11 -15.91
N PHE A 18 7.91 25.72 -14.92
CA PHE A 18 6.45 25.70 -14.82
C PHE A 18 5.77 26.62 -15.84
N ILE A 19 6.29 27.82 -16.08
CA ILE A 19 5.75 28.74 -17.10
C ILE A 19 5.88 28.12 -18.50
N ASP A 20 7.03 27.54 -18.83
CA ASP A 20 7.27 26.91 -20.13
C ASP A 20 6.36 25.70 -20.36
N LYS A 21 6.16 24.88 -19.31
CA LYS A 21 5.35 23.67 -19.39
C LYS A 21 3.85 23.97 -19.55
N TYR A 22 3.38 25.08 -19.01
CA TYR A 22 1.95 25.38 -18.95
C TYR A 22 1.53 26.59 -19.80
N ARG A 23 2.49 27.31 -20.40
CA ARG A 23 2.43 28.41 -21.40
C ARG A 23 1.50 29.60 -21.07
N ASP A 24 0.61 29.48 -20.09
CA ASP A 24 -0.46 30.44 -19.80
C ASP A 24 -0.74 30.51 -18.29
N PHE A 25 0.33 30.67 -17.51
CA PHE A 25 0.24 30.71 -16.04
C PHE A 25 -0.44 32.01 -15.55
N MET A 26 -0.24 33.11 -16.28
CA MET A 26 -0.85 34.44 -16.16
C MET A 26 -0.09 35.43 -17.04
N ASP A 27 -0.75 36.51 -17.46
CA ASP A 27 -0.08 37.71 -17.95
C ASP A 27 0.73 38.32 -16.78
N ILE A 28 2.07 38.35 -16.89
CA ILE A 28 2.99 38.78 -15.81
C ILE A 28 2.66 40.21 -15.29
N THR A 29 2.07 41.03 -16.17
CA THR A 29 1.54 42.37 -15.87
C THR A 29 0.45 42.35 -14.79
N SER A 30 -0.34 41.29 -14.69
CA SER A 30 -1.36 41.12 -13.66
C SER A 30 -0.76 40.84 -12.27
N ILE A 31 0.34 40.08 -12.18
CA ILE A 31 0.98 39.72 -10.91
C ILE A 31 1.50 40.97 -10.18
N SER A 32 2.03 41.94 -10.93
CA SER A 32 2.56 43.21 -10.40
C SER A 32 1.49 44.21 -9.95
N SER A 33 0.22 43.96 -10.25
CA SER A 33 -0.83 44.98 -10.07
C SER A 33 -1.45 45.04 -8.66
N SER A 34 -1.07 44.14 -7.74
CA SER A 34 -1.33 44.32 -6.30
C SER A 34 -0.25 43.68 -5.41
N PHE A 35 0.03 44.31 -4.26
CA PHE A 35 0.98 43.80 -3.26
C PHE A 35 0.67 42.36 -2.83
N SER A 36 -0.61 42.05 -2.64
CA SER A 36 -1.08 40.71 -2.28
C SER A 36 -0.78 39.65 -3.34
N ARG A 37 -0.96 39.94 -4.64
CA ARG A 37 -0.62 38.99 -5.72
C ARG A 37 0.89 38.80 -5.86
N CYS A 38 1.69 39.85 -5.68
CA CYS A 38 3.14 39.73 -5.60
C CYS A 38 3.58 38.83 -4.43
N ALA A 39 2.99 39.00 -3.25
CA ALA A 39 3.30 38.18 -2.08
C ALA A 39 2.91 36.70 -2.31
N ALA A 40 1.70 36.45 -2.80
CA ALA A 40 1.24 35.11 -3.13
C ALA A 40 2.08 34.43 -4.22
N PHE A 41 2.54 35.17 -5.23
CA PHE A 41 3.44 34.65 -6.25
C PHE A 41 4.80 34.23 -5.68
N ARG A 42 5.36 35.02 -4.75
CA ARG A 42 6.59 34.64 -4.03
C ARG A 42 6.40 33.37 -3.21
N THR A 43 5.32 33.32 -2.44
CA THR A 43 4.96 32.15 -1.62
C THR A 43 4.78 30.93 -2.50
N LEU A 44 4.08 31.07 -3.63
CA LEU A 44 3.89 30.00 -4.59
C LEU A 44 5.24 29.54 -5.18
N GLY A 45 6.14 30.45 -5.53
CA GLY A 45 7.48 30.10 -5.99
C GLY A 45 8.25 29.25 -4.96
N LEU A 46 8.18 29.60 -3.68
CA LEU A 46 8.82 28.82 -2.60
C LEU A 46 8.17 27.45 -2.43
N VAL A 47 6.85 27.37 -2.53
CA VAL A 47 6.09 26.12 -2.47
C VAL A 47 6.49 25.20 -3.61
N LEU A 48 6.48 25.71 -4.85
CA LEU A 48 6.88 24.96 -6.05
C LEU A 48 8.32 24.46 -5.95
N HIS A 49 9.25 25.32 -5.52
CA HIS A 49 10.63 24.92 -5.28
C HIS A 49 10.73 23.85 -4.18
N GLY A 50 9.97 24.02 -3.09
CA GLY A 50 9.91 23.03 -2.01
C GLY A 50 9.38 21.67 -2.49
N MET A 51 8.42 21.66 -3.41
CA MET A 51 7.89 20.42 -4.00
C MET A 51 8.89 19.75 -4.94
N ASP A 52 9.62 20.53 -5.74
CA ASP A 52 10.60 20.02 -6.72
C ASP A 52 11.88 19.48 -6.03
N THR A 53 12.21 20.01 -4.85
CA THR A 53 13.45 19.65 -4.11
C THR A 53 13.24 18.69 -2.95
N ALA A 54 12.01 18.51 -2.46
CA ALA A 54 11.77 17.61 -1.33
C ALA A 54 11.86 16.13 -1.72
N GLN A 55 12.58 15.36 -0.90
CA GLN A 55 12.51 13.90 -0.97
C GLN A 55 11.15 13.43 -0.44
N LEU A 56 10.48 12.54 -1.18
CA LEU A 56 9.10 12.15 -0.91
C LEU A 56 8.85 11.61 0.51
N LEU A 57 9.82 10.89 1.07
CA LEU A 57 9.72 10.31 2.42
C LEU A 57 9.97 11.34 3.53
N ASP A 58 10.71 12.41 3.24
CA ASP A 58 10.99 13.50 4.19
C ASP A 58 9.86 14.55 4.22
N VAL A 59 8.91 14.47 3.29
CA VAL A 59 7.72 15.32 3.29
C VAL A 59 6.84 14.93 4.47
N THR A 60 6.67 15.83 5.44
CA THR A 60 5.75 15.65 6.57
C THR A 60 4.31 16.06 6.20
N ASP A 61 3.33 15.58 6.98
CA ASP A 61 1.92 15.96 6.78
C ASP A 61 1.72 17.46 6.97
N HIS A 62 2.39 18.06 7.95
CA HIS A 62 2.38 19.50 8.16
C HIS A 62 2.86 20.26 6.92
N ARG A 63 3.96 19.79 6.29
CA ARG A 63 4.49 20.42 5.08
C ARG A 63 3.53 20.31 3.89
N LEU A 64 2.86 19.16 3.72
CA LEU A 64 1.79 19.00 2.73
C LEU A 64 0.63 19.97 2.95
N LEU A 65 0.23 20.16 4.20
CA LEU A 65 -0.84 21.10 4.57
C LEU A 65 -0.42 22.54 4.29
N CYS A 66 0.79 22.95 4.67
CA CYS A 66 1.31 24.29 4.36
C CYS A 66 1.35 24.56 2.85
N TRP A 67 1.79 23.58 2.06
CA TRP A 67 1.80 23.69 0.61
C TRP A 67 0.40 23.79 0.01
N ARG A 68 -0.54 22.98 0.51
CA ARG A 68 -1.96 23.07 0.12
C ARG A 68 -2.51 24.45 0.41
N ASP A 69 -2.27 25.00 1.59
CA ASP A 69 -2.84 26.27 2.03
C ASP A 69 -2.32 27.42 1.17
N ALA A 70 -1.03 27.44 0.86
CA ALA A 70 -0.45 28.41 -0.06
C ALA A 70 -0.99 28.29 -1.49
N VAL A 71 -1.24 27.06 -1.96
CA VAL A 71 -1.90 26.81 -3.25
C VAL A 71 -3.35 27.33 -3.24
N CYS A 72 -4.10 27.09 -2.17
CA CYS A 72 -5.46 27.60 -2.01
C CYS A 72 -5.50 29.14 -1.98
N GLU A 73 -4.54 29.77 -1.30
CA GLU A 73 -4.40 31.23 -1.26
C GLU A 73 -4.11 31.80 -2.67
N ALA A 74 -3.20 31.18 -3.41
CA ALA A 74 -2.95 31.55 -4.80
C ALA A 74 -4.22 31.40 -5.66
N MET A 75 -4.93 30.28 -5.55
CA MET A 75 -6.19 30.10 -6.29
C MET A 75 -7.22 31.19 -5.98
N THR A 76 -7.33 31.59 -4.70
CA THR A 76 -8.23 32.66 -4.26
C THR A 76 -7.88 34.02 -4.87
N LEU A 77 -6.60 34.24 -5.15
CA LEU A 77 -6.07 35.46 -5.76
C LEU A 77 -6.07 35.43 -7.30
N GLY A 78 -6.70 34.41 -7.89
CA GLY A 78 -6.91 34.29 -9.34
C GLY A 78 -5.81 33.55 -10.09
N PHE A 79 -4.85 32.93 -9.39
CA PHE A 79 -3.89 32.05 -10.06
C PHE A 79 -4.60 30.79 -10.61
N TRP A 80 -4.04 30.20 -11.67
CA TRP A 80 -4.73 29.16 -12.43
C TRP A 80 -5.02 27.90 -11.60
N VAL A 81 -6.31 27.64 -11.37
CA VAL A 81 -6.84 26.62 -10.46
C VAL A 81 -6.51 25.20 -10.90
N ASP A 82 -6.78 24.86 -12.17
CA ASP A 82 -6.64 23.48 -12.65
C ASP A 82 -5.20 22.98 -12.58
N PHE A 83 -4.24 23.85 -12.89
CA PHE A 83 -2.82 23.53 -12.78
C PHE A 83 -2.41 23.26 -11.34
N LEU A 84 -2.72 24.18 -10.43
CA LEU A 84 -2.31 24.09 -9.04
C LEU A 84 -2.91 22.86 -8.35
N LEU A 85 -4.18 22.55 -8.65
CA LEU A 85 -4.85 21.35 -8.15
C LEU A 85 -4.21 20.07 -8.70
N ASN A 86 -3.87 20.03 -9.98
CA ASN A 86 -3.23 18.86 -10.58
C ASN A 86 -1.83 18.62 -9.99
N LEU A 87 -1.07 19.69 -9.74
CA LEU A 87 0.23 19.60 -9.09
C LEU A 87 0.11 19.03 -7.67
N MET A 88 -0.78 19.60 -6.85
CA MET A 88 -1.02 19.12 -5.48
C MET A 88 -1.47 17.66 -5.46
N ARG A 89 -2.36 17.27 -6.37
CA ARG A 89 -2.86 15.90 -6.49
C ARG A 89 -1.74 14.93 -6.88
N GLY A 90 -0.88 15.32 -7.81
CA GLY A 90 0.28 14.52 -8.23
C GLY A 90 1.26 14.30 -7.09
N LEU A 91 1.60 15.38 -6.38
CA LEU A 91 2.50 15.33 -5.23
C LEU A 91 1.95 14.47 -4.09
N ALA A 92 0.68 14.68 -3.70
CA ALA A 92 0.05 13.90 -2.65
C ALA A 92 0.08 12.40 -2.98
N ARG A 93 -0.26 12.03 -4.22
CA ARG A 93 -0.17 10.64 -4.69
C ARG A 93 1.25 10.08 -4.60
N ALA A 94 2.26 10.85 -4.99
CA ALA A 94 3.65 10.43 -4.92
C ALA A 94 4.12 10.22 -3.47
N VAL A 95 3.81 11.15 -2.55
CA VAL A 95 4.19 11.06 -1.14
C VAL A 95 3.49 9.89 -0.46
N PHE A 96 2.16 9.79 -0.59
CA PHE A 96 1.42 8.68 0.02
C PHE A 96 1.79 7.33 -0.62
N GLY A 97 2.06 7.29 -1.92
CA GLY A 97 2.54 6.10 -2.60
C GLY A 97 3.91 5.64 -2.07
N ALA A 98 4.88 6.55 -1.96
CA ALA A 98 6.20 6.24 -1.41
C ALA A 98 6.13 5.72 0.02
N ARG A 99 5.31 6.36 0.88
CA ARG A 99 5.10 5.91 2.26
C ARG A 99 4.40 4.56 2.34
N ALA A 100 3.47 4.26 1.43
CA ALA A 100 2.80 2.96 1.38
C ALA A 100 3.78 1.85 0.98
N ILE A 101 4.69 2.10 0.04
CA ILE A 101 5.73 1.15 -0.32
C ILE A 101 6.67 0.93 0.87
N GLN A 102 7.13 2.01 1.51
CA GLN A 102 8.01 1.91 2.68
C GLN A 102 7.35 1.15 3.83
N SER A 103 6.06 1.38 4.10
CA SER A 103 5.34 0.71 5.18
C SER A 103 5.15 -0.79 4.92
N MET A 104 4.98 -1.19 3.65
CA MET A 104 4.95 -2.60 3.25
C MET A 104 6.32 -3.26 3.47
N GLU A 105 7.41 -2.59 3.08
CA GLU A 105 8.78 -3.09 3.25
C GLU A 105 9.22 -3.17 4.70
N SER A 106 8.79 -2.21 5.54
CA SER A 106 9.13 -2.19 6.98
C SER A 106 8.21 -3.04 7.84
N SER A 107 7.13 -3.60 7.27
CA SER A 107 6.23 -4.45 8.05
C SER A 107 6.96 -5.74 8.42
N SER A 108 7.16 -5.95 9.73
CA SER A 108 7.59 -7.22 10.33
C SER A 108 6.69 -8.40 9.92
N SER A 109 5.54 -8.11 9.30
CA SER A 109 4.58 -9.07 8.78
C SER A 109 5.24 -10.14 7.93
N LEU A 110 6.26 -9.84 7.12
CA LEU A 110 6.86 -10.86 6.26
C LEU A 110 7.72 -11.87 7.05
N ASP A 111 8.43 -11.39 8.07
CA ASP A 111 9.22 -12.25 8.96
C ASP A 111 8.33 -13.00 9.96
N GLU A 112 7.25 -12.38 10.45
CA GLU A 112 6.24 -13.02 11.28
C GLU A 112 5.44 -14.07 10.52
N ILE A 113 5.04 -13.80 9.26
CA ILE A 113 4.39 -14.77 8.37
C ILE A 113 5.35 -15.93 8.07
N ARG A 114 6.62 -15.64 7.81
CA ARG A 114 7.64 -16.68 7.59
C ARG A 114 7.85 -17.53 8.85
N ALA A 115 7.90 -16.92 10.03
CA ALA A 115 8.03 -17.63 11.30
C ALA A 115 6.79 -18.49 11.58
N ALA A 116 5.59 -17.97 11.36
CA ALA A 116 4.33 -18.70 11.48
C ALA A 116 4.23 -19.87 10.49
N ALA A 117 4.65 -19.68 9.24
CA ALA A 117 4.70 -20.75 8.24
C ALA A 117 5.66 -21.88 8.64
N LYS A 118 6.83 -21.53 9.18
CA LYS A 118 7.78 -22.51 9.74
C LYS A 118 7.17 -23.27 10.93
N ALA A 119 6.54 -22.56 11.87
CA ALA A 119 5.88 -23.17 13.02
C ALA A 119 4.74 -24.12 12.60
N LEU A 120 3.95 -23.73 11.59
CA LEU A 120 2.88 -24.56 11.04
C LEU A 120 3.45 -25.85 10.41
N SER A 121 4.50 -25.73 9.59
CA SER A 121 5.14 -26.90 8.95
C SER A 121 5.71 -27.89 9.97
N LEU A 122 6.24 -27.39 11.09
CA LEU A 122 6.71 -28.22 12.18
C LEU A 122 5.56 -28.95 12.87
N LYS A 123 4.46 -28.25 13.17
CA LYS A 123 3.27 -28.86 13.80
C LYS A 123 2.60 -29.88 12.90
N GLN A 124 2.57 -29.65 11.59
CA GLN A 124 2.07 -30.62 10.61
C GLN A 124 2.88 -31.91 10.65
N ARG A 125 4.22 -31.82 10.67
CA ARG A 125 5.10 -33.00 10.78
C ARG A 125 4.91 -33.75 12.09
N GLU A 126 4.80 -33.03 13.21
CA GLU A 126 4.53 -33.62 14.53
C GLU A 126 3.21 -34.42 14.52
N LEU A 127 2.16 -33.84 13.94
CA LEU A 127 0.85 -34.47 13.82
C LEU A 127 0.91 -35.74 12.95
N GLU A 128 1.64 -35.70 11.83
CA GLU A 128 1.84 -36.85 10.94
C GLU A 128 2.58 -37.99 11.64
N ASN A 129 3.62 -37.67 12.42
CA ASN A 129 4.34 -38.65 13.24
C ASN A 129 3.43 -39.30 14.28
N GLN A 130 2.69 -38.50 15.06
CA GLN A 130 1.75 -39.00 16.05
C GLN A 130 0.66 -39.89 15.42
N HIS A 131 0.19 -39.53 14.23
CA HIS A 131 -0.78 -40.32 13.50
C HIS A 131 -0.18 -41.64 12.96
N GLY A 132 1.11 -41.63 12.58
CA GLY A 132 1.87 -42.84 12.28
C GLY A 132 1.99 -43.78 13.49
N GLU A 133 2.40 -43.24 14.64
CA GLU A 133 2.55 -44.00 15.89
C GLU A 133 1.23 -44.60 16.37
N ARG A 134 0.14 -43.83 16.38
CA ARG A 134 -1.18 -44.35 16.73
C ARG A 134 -1.62 -45.49 15.81
N ARG A 135 -1.36 -45.37 14.50
CA ARG A 135 -1.67 -46.45 13.54
C ARG A 135 -0.85 -47.71 13.82
N ALA A 136 0.44 -47.57 14.11
CA ALA A 136 1.29 -48.71 14.48
C ALA A 136 0.81 -49.39 15.77
N LEU A 137 0.42 -48.62 16.79
CA LEU A 137 -0.13 -49.15 18.05
C LEU A 137 -1.45 -49.90 17.85
N LEU A 138 -2.37 -49.36 17.04
CA LEU A 138 -3.63 -50.03 16.72
C LEU A 138 -3.42 -51.35 15.98
N LEU A 139 -2.51 -51.36 14.99
CA LEU A 139 -2.13 -52.57 14.27
C LEU A 139 -1.51 -53.62 15.20
N ALA A 140 -0.63 -53.20 16.13
CA ALA A 140 -0.03 -54.10 17.11
C ALA A 140 -1.05 -54.71 18.09
N GLN A 141 -2.13 -53.98 18.39
CA GLN A 141 -3.26 -54.47 19.19
C GLN A 141 -4.24 -55.35 18.41
N GLY A 142 -3.98 -55.62 17.12
CA GLY A 142 -4.86 -56.41 16.25
C GLY A 142 -6.12 -55.68 15.81
N VAL A 143 -6.21 -54.36 16.03
CA VAL A 143 -7.33 -53.53 15.62
C VAL A 143 -7.04 -52.98 14.22
N SER A 144 -7.72 -53.52 13.21
CA SER A 144 -7.61 -53.03 11.84
C SER A 144 -8.12 -51.58 11.76
N ALA A 145 -7.26 -50.66 11.30
CA ALA A 145 -7.59 -49.24 11.14
C ALA A 145 -8.64 -48.99 10.03
N ASN A 146 -8.92 -49.99 9.19
CA ASN A 146 -10.01 -49.95 8.23
C ASN A 146 -11.23 -50.68 8.81
N GLY A 147 -12.19 -49.93 9.34
CA GLY A 147 -13.50 -50.45 9.73
C GLY A 147 -14.32 -51.09 8.60
N ALA A 148 -13.77 -51.16 7.38
CA ALA A 148 -14.38 -51.78 6.21
C ALA A 148 -14.35 -53.32 6.24
N ASP A 149 -13.32 -53.94 6.85
CA ASP A 149 -13.20 -55.41 6.85
C ASP A 149 -14.17 -56.10 7.83
N TYR A 150 -14.44 -55.48 8.99
CA TYR A 150 -15.37 -56.04 9.97
C TYR A 150 -16.83 -56.09 9.46
N VAL A 151 -17.21 -55.18 8.57
CA VAL A 151 -18.54 -55.19 7.94
C VAL A 151 -18.65 -56.28 6.88
N ALA A 152 -17.59 -56.53 6.10
CA ALA A 152 -17.57 -57.59 5.11
C ALA A 152 -17.63 -59.00 5.74
N GLU A 153 -16.95 -59.21 6.88
CA GLU A 153 -16.97 -60.50 7.59
C GLU A 153 -18.32 -60.77 8.28
N ALA A 154 -19.00 -59.73 8.80
CA ALA A 154 -20.33 -59.85 9.38
C ALA A 154 -21.41 -60.15 8.33
N VAL A 155 -21.33 -59.54 7.15
CA VAL A 155 -22.28 -59.75 6.05
C VAL A 155 -22.15 -61.16 5.45
N THR A 156 -20.92 -61.67 5.30
CA THR A 156 -20.69 -63.04 4.80
C THR A 156 -21.12 -64.12 5.81
N ARG A 157 -20.95 -63.90 7.12
CA ARG A 157 -21.48 -64.79 8.18
C ARG A 157 -23.01 -64.77 8.29
N SER A 158 -23.64 -63.62 8.11
CA SER A 158 -25.11 -63.47 8.11
C SER A 158 -25.74 -64.20 6.92
N SER A 159 -25.17 -64.04 5.72
CA SER A 159 -25.66 -64.68 4.49
C SER A 159 -25.59 -66.22 4.55
N ARG A 160 -24.52 -66.79 5.13
CA ARG A 160 -24.38 -68.26 5.31
C ARG A 160 -25.40 -68.86 6.27
N LYS A 161 -25.87 -68.12 7.28
CA LYS A 161 -26.89 -68.62 8.23
C LYS A 161 -28.31 -68.58 7.67
N ALA A 162 -28.61 -67.68 6.74
CA ALA A 162 -29.93 -67.60 6.11
C ALA A 162 -30.18 -68.68 5.05
N SER A 163 -29.14 -69.22 4.42
CA SER A 163 -29.26 -70.32 3.43
C SER A 163 -29.28 -71.73 4.02
N ALA A 164 -29.01 -71.91 5.32
CA ALA A 164 -28.96 -73.23 5.96
C ALA A 164 -30.30 -73.68 6.60
N VAL A 165 -31.38 -72.92 6.43
CA VAL A 165 -32.71 -73.18 7.04
C VAL A 165 -33.75 -73.65 6.00
N LEU A 166 -33.34 -73.92 4.75
CA LEU A 166 -34.20 -74.54 3.75
C LEU A 166 -33.54 -75.83 3.27
N PHE A 167 -33.78 -76.93 3.99
CA PHE A 167 -34.09 -78.28 3.47
C PHE A 167 -34.53 -79.15 4.64
#